data_AF-A0A3G2S8X8-F1
#
_entry.id   AF-A0A3G2S8X8-F1
#
_cell.length_a   1.000
_cell.length_b   1.000
_cell.length_c   1.000
_cell.angle_alpha   90.00
_cell.angle_beta   90.00
_cell.angle_gamma   90.00
#
_symmetry.space_group_name_H-M   'P 1'
#
loop_
_entity.id
_entity.type
_entity.pdbx_description
1 polymer ?
#
loop_
_entity_poly.entity_id
_entity_poly.type
_entity_poly.pdbx_seq_one_letter_code
_entity_poly.pdbx_strand_id
1 'polypeptide(L)'
;MRVSRRNVERPSPCIMGTDATERINETAPEVDEHENAESMKENLELSARNMSATNAAGGTFGLGLDQFELPKASIAKIARTDIPEFMQLRKDTMTALVKSASVFVSYLTAASHDVAIARGSKTISANNVMDAMRELDFPAPMRKELRIQLEAYRDLQQKHAAAKAEAAAQSRERAKAARAAASAASDAPPTEMTATGAATDTMDVDQGNMPDASHIDETSSAPIPVQPNSMET
;
A
#
# COMPACT_ATOMS: atom_id res chain seq x y z
N MET A 1 -50.78 30.11 -30.26
CA MET A 1 -49.34 29.95 -30.56
C MET A 1 -49.10 28.52 -31.05
N ARG A 2 -48.81 28.35 -32.35
CA ARG A 2 -48.65 27.04 -33.01
C ARG A 2 -47.21 26.52 -32.85
N VAL A 3 -47.10 25.24 -32.53
CA VAL A 3 -45.86 24.49 -32.32
C VAL A 3 -45.19 24.21 -33.66
N SER A 4 -43.98 24.74 -33.89
CA SER A 4 -43.13 24.40 -35.04
C SER A 4 -42.11 23.33 -34.64
N ARG A 5 -42.42 22.06 -34.93
CA ARG A 5 -41.42 20.99 -34.97
C ARG A 5 -40.75 21.03 -36.35
N ARG A 6 -39.49 21.45 -36.43
CA ARG A 6 -38.66 21.25 -37.63
C ARG A 6 -38.07 19.84 -37.58
N ASN A 7 -38.66 18.99 -38.41
CA ASN A 7 -38.20 17.66 -38.77
C ASN A 7 -36.96 17.80 -39.68
N VAL A 8 -35.80 17.32 -39.26
CA VAL A 8 -34.61 17.22 -40.12
C VAL A 8 -34.36 15.73 -40.32
N GLU A 9 -34.72 15.26 -41.51
CA GLU A 9 -34.57 13.91 -42.02
C GLU A 9 -33.10 13.46 -42.04
N ARG A 10 -32.87 12.23 -41.60
CA ARG A 10 -31.65 11.46 -41.90
C ARG A 10 -31.90 10.66 -43.17
N PRO A 11 -30.99 10.65 -44.15
CA PRO A 11 -31.05 9.67 -45.23
C PRO A 11 -29.96 8.59 -45.09
N SER A 12 -30.40 7.35 -44.95
CA SER A 12 -29.71 6.10 -45.32
C SER A 12 -30.76 5.20 -45.98
N PRO A 13 -30.43 4.16 -46.77
CA PRO A 13 -29.23 3.85 -47.56
C PRO A 13 -29.56 3.65 -49.07
N CYS A 14 -28.57 3.74 -49.96
CA CYS A 14 -28.73 3.28 -51.35
C CYS A 14 -28.25 1.84 -51.51
N ILE A 15 -29.21 0.98 -51.85
CA ILE A 15 -29.09 -0.39 -52.31
C ILE A 15 -29.00 -0.40 -53.84
N MET A 16 -27.94 -0.99 -54.40
CA MET A 16 -27.93 -1.49 -55.79
C MET A 16 -27.03 -2.73 -55.81
N GLY A 17 -27.60 -3.86 -56.21
CA GLY A 17 -26.90 -5.13 -56.42
C GLY A 17 -26.65 -5.44 -57.90
N THR A 18 -26.30 -6.72 -58.15
CA THR A 18 -26.06 -7.46 -59.41
C THR A 18 -24.60 -7.44 -59.90
N ASP A 19 -23.81 -8.51 -59.68
CA ASP A 19 -23.73 -9.85 -60.31
C ASP A 19 -22.86 -9.84 -61.58
N ALA A 20 -21.68 -10.47 -61.50
CA ALA A 20 -21.01 -11.13 -62.63
C ALA A 20 -19.88 -12.04 -62.11
N THR A 21 -19.92 -13.29 -62.58
CA THR A 21 -19.09 -14.44 -62.22
C THR A 21 -18.13 -14.76 -63.37
N GLU A 22 -16.84 -15.02 -63.10
CA GLU A 22 -15.92 -15.81 -63.97
C GLU A 22 -14.63 -16.12 -63.15
N ARG A 23 -14.45 -17.30 -62.55
CA ARG A 23 -13.95 -18.60 -63.07
C ARG A 23 -12.51 -18.60 -63.63
N ILE A 24 -11.60 -19.23 -62.88
CA ILE A 24 -10.46 -20.15 -63.18
C ILE A 24 -9.37 -19.94 -62.09
N ASN A 25 -8.66 -20.89 -61.46
CA ASN A 25 -8.48 -22.34 -61.53
C ASN A 25 -7.80 -22.78 -60.20
N GLU A 26 -8.00 -24.02 -59.78
CA GLU A 26 -7.45 -24.68 -58.58
C GLU A 26 -5.91 -24.88 -58.62
N THR A 27 -5.33 -25.17 -57.44
CA THR A 27 -4.29 -26.21 -57.16
C THR A 27 -3.02 -25.72 -56.46
N ALA A 28 -2.90 -26.04 -55.15
CA ALA A 28 -1.66 -26.16 -54.35
C ALA A 28 -0.90 -27.48 -54.73
N PRO A 29 0.18 -27.99 -54.07
CA PRO A 29 1.04 -27.50 -52.97
C PRO A 29 2.57 -27.72 -53.23
N GLU A 30 3.46 -27.29 -52.31
CA GLU A 30 4.48 -28.13 -51.63
C GLU A 30 5.48 -27.32 -50.79
N VAL A 31 5.90 -27.98 -49.71
CA VAL A 31 6.84 -27.64 -48.65
C VAL A 31 8.28 -27.89 -49.08
N ASP A 32 9.24 -27.08 -48.63
CA ASP A 32 10.56 -27.62 -48.25
C ASP A 32 11.27 -26.74 -47.23
N GLU A 33 11.90 -27.42 -46.28
CA GLU A 33 12.60 -26.90 -45.11
C GLU A 33 14.10 -26.76 -45.42
N HIS A 34 14.77 -25.78 -44.81
CA HIS A 34 16.17 -25.93 -44.42
C HIS A 34 16.50 -25.01 -43.24
N GLU A 35 16.35 -25.60 -42.05
CA GLU A 35 17.34 -25.70 -40.97
C GLU A 35 18.46 -24.63 -40.93
N ASN A 36 18.45 -23.78 -39.90
CA ASN A 36 19.69 -23.26 -39.32
C ASN A 36 19.64 -23.42 -37.81
N ALA A 37 20.22 -24.51 -37.34
CA ALA A 37 20.46 -24.82 -35.95
C ALA A 37 21.97 -24.91 -35.71
N GLU A 38 22.56 -23.91 -35.06
CA GLU A 38 23.77 -24.05 -34.24
C GLU A 38 23.64 -23.06 -33.07
N SER A 39 23.22 -23.51 -31.88
CA SER A 39 24.06 -24.06 -30.81
C SER A 39 24.92 -23.01 -30.10
N MET A 40 24.38 -22.48 -29.00
CA MET A 40 25.19 -22.25 -27.80
C MET A 40 24.41 -22.83 -26.62
N LYS A 41 24.58 -24.15 -26.44
CA LYS A 41 24.13 -24.88 -25.26
C LYS A 41 24.97 -24.48 -24.05
N GLU A 42 24.33 -24.57 -22.89
CA GLU A 42 24.94 -24.97 -21.62
C GLU A 42 25.75 -23.91 -20.86
N ASN A 43 25.03 -23.12 -20.05
CA ASN A 43 25.45 -22.90 -18.66
C ASN A 43 24.22 -22.64 -17.78
N LEU A 44 23.39 -23.67 -17.67
CA LEU A 44 22.36 -23.76 -16.65
C LEU A 44 22.76 -24.86 -15.67
N GLU A 45 23.81 -24.61 -14.88
CA GLU A 45 23.98 -25.34 -13.62
C GLU A 45 24.74 -24.50 -12.57
N LEU A 46 24.07 -24.32 -11.42
CA LEU A 46 24.65 -24.16 -10.10
C LEU A 46 25.46 -22.88 -9.81
N SER A 47 24.74 -21.77 -9.60
CA SER A 47 25.06 -20.86 -8.49
C SER A 47 23.98 -20.90 -7.41
N ALA A 48 23.68 -22.12 -6.94
CA ALA A 48 22.82 -22.40 -5.79
C ALA A 48 23.56 -22.26 -4.43
N ARG A 49 24.61 -21.43 -4.35
CA ARG A 49 25.42 -21.27 -3.13
C ARG A 49 25.95 -19.84 -2.98
N ASN A 50 25.07 -18.85 -2.78
CA ASN A 50 25.33 -17.73 -1.85
C ASN A 50 24.16 -16.75 -1.63
N MET A 51 22.92 -17.22 -1.49
CA MET A 51 21.84 -16.39 -0.90
C MET A 51 21.33 -17.09 0.35
N SER A 52 22.02 -16.77 1.45
CA SER A 52 21.62 -17.14 2.81
C SER A 52 20.24 -16.55 3.11
N ALA A 53 19.31 -17.45 3.40
CA ALA A 53 17.95 -17.28 3.91
C ALA A 53 17.70 -15.96 4.66
N THR A 54 17.21 -14.94 3.95
CA THR A 54 16.30 -13.93 4.51
C THR A 54 15.37 -13.46 3.38
N ASN A 55 14.08 -13.80 3.52
CA ASN A 55 12.93 -13.28 2.77
C ASN A 55 12.61 -13.93 1.41
N ALA A 56 11.54 -14.73 1.38
CA ALA A 56 10.24 -14.35 0.79
C ALA A 56 10.25 -13.40 -0.43
N ALA A 57 11.12 -13.64 -1.42
CA ALA A 57 11.23 -12.83 -2.63
C ALA A 57 11.31 -13.76 -3.84
N GLY A 58 10.15 -14.08 -4.41
CA GLY A 58 10.04 -14.88 -5.64
C GLY A 58 8.82 -15.78 -5.67
N GLY A 59 7.62 -15.19 -5.59
CA GLY A 59 6.38 -15.91 -5.86
C GLY A 59 5.50 -16.17 -4.63
N THR A 60 4.91 -15.10 -4.09
CA THR A 60 3.64 -15.20 -3.35
C THR A 60 2.49 -15.76 -4.22
N PHE A 61 2.73 -16.03 -5.51
CA PHE A 61 1.82 -16.69 -6.44
C PHE A 61 1.33 -18.09 -6.00
N GLY A 62 1.96 -18.71 -4.99
CA GLY A 62 1.51 -19.99 -4.41
C GLY A 62 0.67 -19.86 -3.13
N LEU A 63 0.60 -18.67 -2.52
CA LEU A 63 -0.27 -18.40 -1.39
C LEU A 63 -1.60 -17.89 -1.96
N GLY A 64 -2.67 -18.68 -1.81
CA GLY A 64 -3.97 -18.38 -2.39
C GLY A 64 -4.47 -16.96 -2.06
N LEU A 65 -5.35 -16.42 -2.89
CA LEU A 65 -5.91 -15.06 -2.77
C LEU A 65 -6.54 -14.78 -1.38
N ASP A 66 -6.88 -15.82 -0.65
CA ASP A 66 -7.51 -15.75 0.67
C ASP A 66 -6.60 -15.08 1.73
N GLN A 67 -5.27 -15.05 1.53
CA GLN A 67 -4.34 -14.39 2.45
C GLN A 67 -4.29 -12.86 2.29
N PHE A 68 -4.75 -12.34 1.16
CA PHE A 68 -4.77 -10.91 0.85
C PHE A 68 -6.18 -10.32 0.96
N GLU A 69 -7.14 -11.03 1.58
CA GLU A 69 -8.50 -10.54 1.75
C GLU A 69 -8.54 -9.34 2.71
N LEU A 70 -9.22 -8.28 2.26
CA LEU A 70 -9.51 -7.12 3.10
C LEU A 70 -10.66 -7.44 4.06
N PRO A 71 -10.75 -6.76 5.22
CA PRO A 71 -11.85 -6.94 6.15
C PRO A 71 -13.21 -6.77 5.46
N LYS A 72 -14.01 -7.84 5.45
CA LYS A 72 -15.32 -7.88 4.77
C LYS A 72 -16.25 -6.75 5.21
N ALA A 73 -16.17 -6.35 6.49
CA ALA A 73 -16.96 -5.25 7.03
C ALA A 73 -16.64 -3.89 6.36
N SER A 74 -15.39 -3.61 6.02
CA SER A 74 -14.99 -2.38 5.35
C SER A 74 -15.50 -2.33 3.92
N ILE A 75 -15.35 -3.44 3.18
CA ILE A 75 -15.87 -3.58 1.81
C ILE A 75 -17.40 -3.48 1.79
N ALA A 76 -18.08 -4.12 2.75
CA ALA A 76 -19.53 -4.08 2.84
C ALA A 76 -20.08 -2.67 3.14
N LYS A 77 -19.37 -1.86 3.94
CA LYS A 77 -19.75 -0.46 4.18
C LYS A 77 -19.68 0.35 2.89
N ILE A 78 -18.56 0.26 2.16
CA ILE A 78 -18.35 0.99 0.90
C ILE A 78 -19.34 0.51 -0.18
N ALA A 79 -19.54 -0.80 -0.33
CA ALA A 79 -20.48 -1.31 -1.33
C ALA A 79 -21.92 -0.80 -1.11
N ARG A 80 -22.33 -0.60 0.15
CA ARG A 80 -23.66 -0.09 0.49
C ARG A 80 -23.79 1.42 0.36
N THR A 81 -22.71 2.21 0.32
CA THR A 81 -22.84 3.67 0.09
C THR A 81 -23.28 3.97 -1.34
N ASP A 82 -22.92 3.10 -2.27
CA ASP A 82 -23.21 3.27 -3.69
C ASP A 82 -24.45 2.51 -4.15
N ILE A 83 -25.02 1.68 -3.27
CA ILE A 83 -26.19 0.85 -3.54
C ILE A 83 -27.40 1.38 -2.75
N PRO A 84 -28.54 1.66 -3.39
CA PRO A 84 -29.76 2.06 -2.71
C PRO A 84 -30.24 1.03 -1.68
N GLU A 85 -30.87 1.50 -0.60
CA GLU A 85 -31.27 0.66 0.56
C GLU A 85 -32.26 -0.47 0.22
N PHE A 86 -33.01 -0.36 -0.87
CA PHE A 86 -33.95 -1.39 -1.30
C PHE A 86 -33.27 -2.59 -1.99
N MET A 87 -32.00 -2.49 -2.38
CA MET A 87 -31.29 -3.55 -3.09
C MET A 87 -30.52 -4.45 -2.11
N GLN A 88 -30.80 -5.75 -2.17
CA GLN A 88 -30.11 -6.76 -1.35
C GLN A 88 -28.90 -7.36 -2.08
N LEU A 89 -27.72 -7.22 -1.48
CA LEU A 89 -26.49 -7.88 -1.93
C LEU A 89 -26.48 -9.37 -1.53
N ARG A 90 -26.27 -10.26 -2.50
CA ARG A 90 -26.12 -11.70 -2.24
C ARG A 90 -24.76 -12.00 -1.60
N LYS A 91 -24.66 -13.14 -0.90
CA LYS A 91 -23.42 -13.56 -0.22
C LYS A 91 -22.26 -13.76 -1.19
N ASP A 92 -22.54 -14.30 -2.38
CA ASP A 92 -21.51 -14.57 -3.38
C ASP A 92 -20.95 -13.28 -3.98
N THR A 93 -21.80 -12.26 -4.17
CA THR A 93 -21.38 -10.92 -4.62
C THR A 93 -20.41 -10.28 -3.62
N MET A 94 -20.68 -10.42 -2.32
CA MET A 94 -19.80 -9.86 -1.30
C MET A 94 -18.43 -10.54 -1.31
N THR A 95 -18.39 -11.87 -1.42
CA THR A 95 -17.13 -12.61 -1.52
C THR A 95 -16.36 -12.25 -2.81
N ALA A 96 -17.06 -12.09 -3.93
CA ALA A 96 -16.45 -11.63 -5.18
C ALA A 96 -15.83 -10.25 -5.06
N LEU A 97 -16.52 -9.29 -4.41
CA LEU A 97 -15.99 -7.95 -4.17
C LEU A 97 -14.70 -7.99 -3.35
N VAL A 98 -14.68 -8.76 -2.26
CA VAL A 98 -13.50 -8.90 -1.39
C VAL A 98 -12.30 -9.45 -2.16
N LYS A 99 -12.50 -10.53 -2.94
CA LYS A 99 -11.43 -11.12 -3.76
C LYS A 99 -10.99 -10.19 -4.88
N SER A 100 -11.93 -9.50 -5.52
CA SER A 100 -11.64 -8.54 -6.60
C SER A 100 -10.82 -7.34 -6.10
N ALA A 101 -11.06 -6.89 -4.86
CA ALA A 101 -10.31 -5.78 -4.27
C ALA A 101 -8.81 -6.13 -4.11
N SER A 102 -8.50 -7.35 -3.69
CA SER A 102 -7.12 -7.84 -3.56
C SER A 102 -6.42 -7.90 -4.93
N VAL A 103 -7.12 -8.37 -5.96
CA VAL A 103 -6.61 -8.39 -7.34
C VAL A 103 -6.44 -6.96 -7.89
N PHE A 104 -7.37 -6.05 -7.59
CA PHE A 104 -7.31 -4.66 -8.00
C PHE A 104 -6.07 -3.92 -7.47
N VAL A 105 -5.75 -4.09 -6.18
CA VAL A 105 -4.54 -3.49 -5.58
C VAL A 105 -3.27 -4.04 -6.25
N SER A 106 -3.23 -5.35 -6.48
CA SER A 106 -2.10 -6.01 -7.15
C SER A 106 -1.94 -5.53 -8.60
N TYR A 107 -3.05 -5.39 -9.33
CA TYR A 107 -3.08 -4.91 -10.70
C TYR A 107 -2.58 -3.46 -10.81
N LEU A 108 -3.10 -2.57 -9.96
CA LEU A 108 -2.66 -1.17 -9.96
C LEU A 108 -1.18 -1.04 -9.57
N THR A 109 -0.72 -1.88 -8.65
CA THR A 109 0.71 -1.92 -8.25
C THR A 109 1.59 -2.34 -9.42
N ALA A 110 1.19 -3.37 -10.17
CA ALA A 110 1.91 -3.82 -11.36
C ALA A 110 1.97 -2.73 -12.43
N ALA A 111 0.84 -2.10 -12.77
CA ALA A 111 0.83 -1.00 -13.74
C ALA A 111 1.67 0.21 -13.28
N SER A 112 1.62 0.54 -11.99
CA SER A 112 2.42 1.63 -11.41
C SER A 112 3.92 1.33 -11.42
N HIS A 113 4.28 0.05 -11.30
CA HIS A 113 5.64 -0.43 -11.40
C HIS A 113 6.17 -0.29 -12.84
N ASP A 114 5.37 -0.65 -13.84
CA ASP A 114 5.75 -0.50 -15.26
C ASP A 114 6.02 0.96 -15.62
N VAL A 115 5.17 1.88 -15.15
CA VAL A 115 5.38 3.33 -15.29
C VAL A 115 6.64 3.80 -14.55
N ALA A 116 6.93 3.23 -13.38
CA ALA A 116 8.15 3.55 -12.63
C ALA A 116 9.41 3.16 -13.40
N ILE A 117 9.42 1.94 -13.97
CA ILE A 117 10.52 1.45 -14.81
C ILE A 117 10.67 2.31 -16.06
N ALA A 118 9.57 2.67 -16.72
CA ALA A 118 9.59 3.54 -17.89
C ALA A 118 10.19 4.92 -17.59
N ARG A 119 10.02 5.42 -16.35
CA ARG A 119 10.65 6.65 -15.84
C ARG A 119 12.08 6.46 -15.31
N GLY A 120 12.64 5.25 -15.38
CA GLY A 120 13.97 4.92 -14.86
C GLY A 120 14.06 4.86 -13.33
N SER A 121 12.93 4.73 -12.64
CA SER A 121 12.85 4.73 -11.17
C SER A 121 12.61 3.32 -10.63
N LYS A 122 13.44 2.89 -9.67
CA LYS A 122 13.28 1.59 -8.97
C LYS A 122 12.22 1.61 -7.86
N THR A 123 11.68 2.79 -7.55
CA THR A 123 10.72 3.01 -6.47
C THR A 123 9.41 3.55 -7.05
N ILE A 124 8.29 2.95 -6.65
CA ILE A 124 6.95 3.44 -7.03
C ILE A 124 6.67 4.73 -6.26
N SER A 125 6.58 5.84 -6.99
CA SER A 125 6.21 7.15 -6.45
C SER A 125 4.73 7.44 -6.70
N ALA A 126 4.13 8.36 -5.93
CA ALA A 126 2.72 8.73 -6.10
C ALA A 126 2.37 9.24 -7.51
N ASN A 127 3.33 9.90 -8.18
CA ASN A 127 3.18 10.33 -9.57
C ASN A 127 3.05 9.13 -10.53
N ASN A 128 3.71 8.01 -10.26
CA ASN A 128 3.65 6.82 -11.11
C ASN A 128 2.25 6.19 -11.05
N VAL A 129 1.62 6.18 -9.87
CA VAL A 129 0.23 5.72 -9.71
C VAL A 129 -0.75 6.62 -10.46
N MET A 130 -0.57 7.94 -10.38
CA MET A 130 -1.40 8.92 -11.10
C MET A 130 -1.29 8.81 -12.62
N ASP A 131 -0.14 8.38 -13.11
CA ASP A 131 0.14 8.13 -14.52
C ASP A 131 -0.44 6.80 -14.97
N ALA A 132 -0.23 5.73 -14.20
CA ALA A 132 -0.80 4.41 -14.43
C ALA A 132 -2.34 4.48 -14.52
N MET A 133 -3.00 5.25 -13.66
CA MET A 133 -4.45 5.45 -13.78
C MET A 133 -4.89 6.10 -15.09
N ARG A 134 -4.02 6.87 -15.76
CA ARG A 134 -4.33 7.45 -17.08
C ARG A 134 -4.13 6.42 -18.18
N GLU A 135 -3.08 5.61 -18.09
CA GLU A 135 -2.77 4.55 -19.05
C GLU A 135 -3.80 3.42 -19.01
N LEU A 136 -4.33 3.12 -17.83
CA LEU A 136 -5.42 2.16 -17.62
C LEU A 136 -6.82 2.73 -17.92
N ASP A 137 -6.91 3.94 -18.49
CA ASP A 137 -8.16 4.61 -18.87
C ASP A 137 -9.22 4.72 -17.74
N PHE A 138 -8.78 4.87 -16.49
CA PHE A 138 -9.73 5.08 -15.40
C PHE A 138 -10.49 6.41 -15.59
N PRO A 139 -11.81 6.43 -15.26
CA PRO A 139 -12.65 7.61 -15.38
C PRO A 139 -12.01 8.88 -14.81
N ALA A 140 -12.11 9.97 -15.57
CA ALA A 140 -11.66 11.30 -15.14
C ALA A 140 -12.12 11.71 -13.72
N PRO A 141 -13.38 11.51 -13.27
CA PRO A 141 -13.78 11.86 -11.91
C PRO A 141 -12.98 11.11 -10.83
N MET A 142 -12.70 9.83 -11.05
CA MET A 142 -11.92 9.00 -10.10
C MET A 142 -10.47 9.50 -10.00
N ARG A 143 -9.85 9.82 -11.15
CA ARG A 143 -8.50 10.39 -11.19
C ARG A 143 -8.42 11.79 -10.57
N LYS A 144 -9.52 12.55 -10.57
CA LYS A 144 -9.60 13.86 -9.91
C LYS A 144 -9.72 13.68 -8.39
N GLU A 145 -10.60 12.80 -7.95
CA GLU A 145 -10.81 12.50 -6.53
C GLU A 145 -9.50 12.01 -5.87
N LEU A 146 -8.78 11.09 -6.52
CA LEU A 146 -7.50 10.63 -6.00
C LEU A 146 -6.47 11.77 -5.84
N ARG A 147 -6.48 12.77 -6.73
CA ARG A 147 -5.56 13.92 -6.62
C ARG A 147 -5.89 14.78 -5.41
N ILE A 148 -7.17 15.00 -5.14
CA ILE A 148 -7.63 15.74 -3.96
C ILE A 148 -7.19 15.02 -2.68
N GLN A 149 -7.37 13.69 -2.63
CA GLN A 149 -6.95 12.88 -1.48
C GLN A 149 -5.42 12.88 -1.29
N LEU A 150 -4.65 12.91 -2.38
CA LEU A 150 -3.19 13.01 -2.32
C LEU A 150 -2.75 14.34 -1.71
N GLU A 151 -3.37 15.45 -2.11
CA GLU A 151 -3.10 16.77 -1.54
C GLU A 151 -3.45 16.82 -0.05
N ALA A 152 -4.64 16.35 0.33
CA ALA A 152 -5.05 16.25 1.73
C ALA A 152 -4.09 15.39 2.58
N TYR A 153 -3.56 14.29 2.00
CA TYR A 153 -2.56 13.45 2.66
C TYR A 153 -1.24 14.18 2.89
N ARG A 154 -0.77 14.99 1.93
CA ARG A 154 0.45 15.80 2.07
C ARG A 154 0.31 16.85 3.16
N ASP A 155 -0.85 17.49 3.26
CA ASP A 155 -1.14 18.46 4.32
C ASP A 155 -1.16 17.79 5.71
N LEU A 156 -1.77 16.61 5.81
CA LEU A 156 -1.80 15.84 7.06
C LEU A 156 -0.38 15.42 7.49
N GLN A 157 0.44 14.95 6.53
CA GLN A 157 1.84 14.60 6.75
C GLN A 157 2.66 15.78 7.31
N GLN A 158 2.51 16.97 6.74
CA GLN A 158 3.20 18.17 7.21
C GLN A 158 2.77 18.56 8.62
N LYS A 159 1.46 18.54 8.91
CA LYS A 159 0.92 18.83 10.24
C LYS A 159 1.44 17.84 11.29
N HIS A 160 1.48 16.56 10.97
CA HIS A 160 1.99 15.53 11.87
C HIS A 160 3.50 15.69 12.11
N ALA A 161 4.27 16.03 11.08
CA ALA A 161 5.70 16.33 11.22
C ALA A 161 5.94 17.55 12.12
N ALA A 162 5.15 18.63 11.94
CA ALA A 162 5.23 19.83 12.77
C ALA A 162 4.88 19.53 14.24
N ALA A 163 3.79 18.81 14.50
CA ALA A 163 3.38 18.42 15.85
C ALA A 163 4.44 17.54 16.54
N LYS A 164 5.05 16.60 15.81
CA LYS A 164 6.14 15.77 16.34
C LYS A 164 7.39 16.60 16.65
N ALA A 165 7.74 17.57 15.80
CA ALA A 165 8.86 18.47 16.04
C ALA A 165 8.64 19.35 17.27
N GLU A 166 7.41 19.84 17.46
CA GLU A 166 7.04 20.64 18.63
C GLU A 166 7.09 19.80 19.93
N ALA A 167 6.54 18.58 19.92
CA ALA A 167 6.63 17.67 21.07
C ALA A 167 8.09 17.28 21.40
N ALA A 168 8.94 17.12 20.39
CA ALA A 168 10.37 16.88 20.57
C ALA A 168 11.12 18.10 21.14
N ALA A 169 10.73 19.32 20.73
CA ALA A 169 11.29 20.55 21.27
C ALA A 169 10.87 20.76 22.75
N GLN A 170 9.58 20.57 23.06
CA GLN A 170 9.06 20.68 24.42
C GLN A 170 9.67 19.65 25.38
N SER A 171 9.87 18.40 24.93
CA SER A 171 10.54 17.37 25.74
C SER A 171 12.02 17.67 25.97
N ARG A 172 12.74 18.21 24.97
CA ARG A 172 14.13 18.66 25.13
C ARG A 172 14.24 19.85 26.09
N GLU A 173 13.32 20.80 26.02
CA GLU A 173 13.31 21.94 26.93
C GLU A 173 12.99 21.51 28.37
N ARG A 174 12.02 20.61 28.57
CA ARG A 174 11.74 20.02 29.90
C ARG A 174 12.92 19.22 30.45
N ALA A 175 13.60 18.44 29.61
CA ALA A 175 14.80 17.70 30.02
C ALA A 175 15.96 18.64 30.40
N LYS A 176 16.14 19.75 29.66
CA LYS A 176 17.15 20.76 29.95
C LYS A 176 16.84 21.51 31.25
N ALA A 177 15.58 21.89 31.47
CA ALA A 177 15.12 22.53 32.70
C ALA A 177 15.27 21.60 33.92
N ALA A 178 14.93 20.31 33.77
CA ALA A 178 15.12 19.31 34.83
C ALA A 178 16.61 19.11 35.17
N ARG A 179 17.49 19.10 34.17
CA ARG A 179 18.94 18.98 34.38
C ARG A 179 19.54 20.24 35.03
N ALA A 180 19.06 21.42 34.67
CA ALA A 180 19.48 22.68 35.30
C ALA A 180 19.02 22.78 36.77
N ALA A 181 17.81 22.32 37.08
CA ALA A 181 17.30 22.24 38.45
C ALA A 181 18.09 21.24 39.31
N ALA A 182 18.47 20.09 38.75
CA ALA A 182 19.30 19.10 39.44
C ALA A 182 20.72 19.62 39.75
N SER A 183 21.32 20.41 38.84
CA SER A 183 22.64 21.01 39.09
C SER A 183 22.63 22.17 40.09
N ALA A 184 21.50 22.85 40.28
CA ALA A 184 21.37 23.92 41.27
C ALA A 184 21.15 23.38 42.70
N ALA A 185 20.66 22.15 42.85
CA ALA A 185 20.47 21.50 44.15
C ALA A 185 21.76 20.88 44.73
N SER A 186 22.85 20.82 43.95
CA SER A 186 24.16 20.29 44.37
C SER A 186 25.16 21.37 44.84
N ASP A 187 24.77 22.66 44.88
CA ASP A 187 25.64 23.78 45.28
C ASP A 187 25.23 24.36 46.66
N ALA A 188 25.09 23.49 47.67
CA ALA A 188 25.02 23.89 49.08
C ALA A 188 26.38 23.58 49.74
N PRO A 189 26.93 24.48 50.60
CA PRO A 189 28.31 24.40 51.06
C PRO A 189 28.54 23.19 51.99
N PRO A 190 29.73 22.56 51.96
CA PRO A 190 30.03 21.43 52.82
C PRO A 190 30.37 21.94 54.23
N THR A 191 29.56 21.58 55.22
CA THR A 191 29.94 21.65 56.63
C THR A 191 30.65 20.36 57.04
N GLU A 192 31.75 20.52 57.76
CA GLU A 192 32.84 19.59 58.10
C GLU A 192 32.52 18.16 58.61
N MET A 193 33.47 17.28 58.29
CA MET A 193 34.04 16.15 59.07
C MET A 193 33.12 15.04 59.64
N THR A 194 33.36 13.81 59.21
CA THR A 194 34.17 12.84 59.98
C THR A 194 34.53 11.61 59.13
N ALA A 195 35.79 11.23 59.19
CA ALA A 195 36.37 10.04 58.57
C ALA A 195 36.58 8.96 59.63
N THR A 196 36.20 7.72 59.30
CA THR A 196 36.70 6.41 59.80
C THR A 196 35.79 5.35 59.15
N GLY A 197 36.20 4.27 58.51
CA GLY A 197 37.47 3.61 58.22
C GLY A 197 37.14 2.19 57.73
N ALA A 198 38.12 1.55 57.07
CA ALA A 198 38.30 0.09 56.90
C ALA A 198 37.50 -0.69 55.81
N ALA A 199 38.19 -0.88 54.67
CA ALA A 199 38.59 -2.13 53.98
C ALA A 199 37.69 -3.39 53.95
N THR A 200 37.53 -3.95 52.73
CA THR A 200 37.77 -5.35 52.28
C THR A 200 37.22 -5.48 50.85
N ASP A 201 38.06 -5.52 49.81
CA ASP A 201 38.65 -6.71 49.17
C ASP A 201 37.64 -7.82 48.80
N THR A 202 37.37 -7.97 47.50
CA THR A 202 37.15 -9.26 46.80
C THR A 202 37.07 -9.00 45.29
N MET A 203 37.90 -9.73 44.54
CA MET A 203 37.98 -9.74 43.09
C MET A 203 36.88 -10.64 42.49
N ASP A 204 36.36 -10.34 41.30
CA ASP A 204 36.05 -11.39 40.32
C ASP A 204 35.99 -10.86 38.88
N VAL A 205 36.26 -11.77 37.96
CA VAL A 205 36.74 -11.59 36.59
C VAL A 205 35.60 -11.82 35.58
N ASP A 206 35.69 -11.13 34.44
CA ASP A 206 35.24 -11.53 33.09
C ASP A 206 34.28 -12.74 32.96
N GLN A 207 33.05 -12.52 32.45
CA GLN A 207 32.67 -12.96 31.10
C GLN A 207 31.21 -12.59 30.75
N GLY A 208 30.99 -12.38 29.46
CA GLY A 208 29.73 -11.88 28.90
C GLY A 208 28.53 -12.79 29.08
N ASN A 209 27.35 -12.16 29.12
CA ASN A 209 26.09 -12.76 28.71
C ASN A 209 25.12 -11.62 28.38
N MET A 210 24.88 -11.36 27.09
CA MET A 210 23.75 -10.56 26.63
C MET A 210 22.63 -11.55 26.26
N PRO A 211 21.64 -11.79 27.14
CA PRO A 211 20.37 -12.36 26.69
C PRO A 211 19.49 -11.24 26.17
N ASP A 212 19.19 -11.38 24.89
CA ASP A 212 17.97 -10.91 24.23
C ASP A 212 16.74 -11.06 25.14
N ALA A 213 15.99 -9.98 25.28
CA ALA A 213 14.64 -10.01 25.84
C ALA A 213 13.81 -8.87 25.23
N SER A 214 13.30 -9.14 24.03
CA SER A 214 11.91 -8.84 23.73
C SER A 214 11.03 -9.33 24.88
N HIS A 215 10.57 -8.41 25.74
CA HIS A 215 9.41 -8.66 26.60
C HIS A 215 8.35 -7.61 26.29
N ILE A 216 7.39 -8.07 25.48
CA ILE A 216 6.07 -7.51 25.31
C ILE A 216 5.32 -7.68 26.65
N ASP A 217 5.09 -6.60 27.38
CA ASP A 217 4.08 -6.60 28.44
C ASP A 217 2.75 -6.15 27.83
N GLU A 218 1.98 -7.14 27.44
CA GLU A 218 0.55 -7.03 27.18
C GLU A 218 -0.15 -7.35 28.50
N THR A 219 -0.60 -6.34 29.25
CA THR A 219 -1.84 -6.38 30.05
C THR A 219 -2.02 -5.08 30.86
N SER A 220 -2.87 -4.17 30.40
CA SER A 220 -3.85 -3.50 31.27
C SER A 220 -4.82 -2.69 30.42
N SER A 221 -5.88 -3.37 29.99
CA SER A 221 -7.10 -2.76 29.47
C SER A 221 -7.90 -2.22 30.65
N ALA A 222 -7.88 -0.90 30.85
CA ALA A 222 -8.83 -0.22 31.75
C ALA A 222 -9.98 0.39 30.92
N PRO A 223 -11.25 0.16 31.29
CA PRO A 223 -12.41 0.55 30.51
C PRO A 223 -12.73 2.05 30.62
N ILE A 224 -13.20 2.62 29.51
CA ILE A 224 -13.73 3.98 29.40
C ILE A 224 -15.06 4.05 30.17
N PRO A 225 -15.27 4.99 31.11
CA PRO A 225 -16.58 5.20 31.71
C PRO A 225 -17.52 5.87 30.70
N VAL A 226 -18.57 5.13 30.34
CA VAL A 226 -19.74 5.63 29.58
C VAL A 226 -20.54 6.55 30.50
N GLN A 227 -20.71 7.81 30.09
CA GLN A 227 -21.63 8.72 30.78
C GLN A 227 -23.09 8.30 30.51
N PRO A 228 -23.97 8.25 31.52
CA PRO A 228 -25.37 7.92 31.31
C PRO A 228 -26.10 9.06 30.60
N ASN A 229 -26.79 8.64 29.53
CA ASN A 229 -27.72 9.43 28.75
C ASN A 229 -28.92 9.78 29.66
N SER A 230 -29.10 11.06 30.01
CA SER A 230 -30.35 11.54 30.59
C SER A 230 -31.37 11.74 29.47
N MET A 231 -32.24 10.76 29.29
CA MET A 231 -33.56 10.94 28.69
C MET A 231 -34.62 10.62 29.74
N GLU A 232 -35.79 11.23 29.54
CA GLU A 232 -37.03 11.22 30.34
C GLU A 232 -37.05 12.33 31.40
N THR A 233 -38.03 13.24 31.39
CA THR A 233 -39.46 13.10 31.04
C THR A 233 -40.05 14.45 30.62
#